data_AF-A0A6A6VU15-F1
#
_entry.id   AF-A0A6A6VU15-F1
#
_cell.length_a   1.000
_cell.length_b   1.000
_cell.length_c   1.000
_cell.angle_alpha   90.00
_cell.angle_beta   90.00
_cell.angle_gamma   90.00
#
_symmetry.space_group_name_H-M   'P 1'
#
loop_
_entity.id
_entity.type
_entity.pdbx_description
1 polymer ?
#
loop_
_entity_poly.entity_id
_entity_poly.type
_entity_poly.pdbx_seq_one_letter_code
_entity_poly.pdbx_strand_id
1 'polypeptide(L)'
;MSFRKRNVAVSRAPSVPSISPPEPLLAAKDAWPNPTIPGVRPSPIDGRPTTSTGILSLDALLAGHAGLALGNSLLIEENGTTDFAGTLLRLVAAEGVTQEHKVIVVGVGESWGRELPGLVDVSDESGNSSKNMERREEDKERMKIAWRYERLGEFGAEKSRG
;
A
#
# COMPACT_ATOMS: atom_id res chain seq x y z
N MET A 1 -47.26 24.08 20.43
CA MET A 1 -46.27 25.04 19.90
C MET A 1 -45.62 24.42 18.68
N SER A 2 -45.80 25.03 17.50
CA SER A 2 -45.41 24.48 16.20
C SER A 2 -44.00 24.96 15.82
N PHE A 3 -43.05 24.04 15.67
CA PHE A 3 -41.71 24.33 15.17
C PHE A 3 -41.74 24.33 13.63
N ARG A 4 -41.71 25.52 13.03
CA ARG A 4 -41.56 25.68 11.56
C ARG A 4 -40.11 25.44 11.18
N LYS A 5 -39.84 24.29 10.58
CA LYS A 5 -38.55 23.92 9.97
C LYS A 5 -38.25 24.88 8.81
N ARG A 6 -37.27 25.79 8.99
CA ARG A 6 -36.67 26.54 7.88
C ARG A 6 -35.34 25.88 7.53
N ASN A 7 -35.26 25.27 6.36
CA ASN A 7 -33.98 24.85 5.79
C ASN A 7 -33.31 26.10 5.20
N VAL A 8 -32.34 26.68 5.90
CA VAL A 8 -31.52 27.77 5.39
C VAL A 8 -30.24 27.14 4.83
N ALA A 9 -30.14 27.09 3.50
CA ALA A 9 -28.88 26.78 2.84
C ALA A 9 -28.02 28.06 2.81
N VAL A 10 -26.84 28.01 3.44
CA VAL A 10 -25.86 29.10 3.39
C VAL A 10 -24.91 28.82 2.23
N SER A 11 -25.12 29.48 1.09
CA SER A 11 -24.12 29.54 0.01
C SER A 11 -23.51 30.95 -0.03
N ARG A 12 -22.18 30.99 0.05
CA ARG A 12 -21.37 32.21 -0.10
C ARG A 12 -21.08 32.42 -1.58
N ALA A 13 -21.72 33.42 -2.19
CA ALA A 13 -21.38 33.89 -3.53
C ALA A 13 -20.20 34.88 -3.48
N PRO A 14 -19.37 34.92 -4.53
CA PRO A 14 -18.87 36.16 -5.06
C PRO A 14 -19.46 36.43 -6.45
N SER A 15 -19.78 37.71 -6.65
CA SER A 15 -20.32 38.39 -7.82
C SER A 15 -19.50 38.22 -9.11
N VAL A 16 -20.17 38.02 -10.26
CA VAL A 16 -20.27 38.88 -11.47
C VAL A 16 -21.00 38.06 -12.58
N PRO A 17 -21.85 38.67 -13.46
CA PRO A 17 -22.84 37.95 -14.27
C PRO A 17 -22.39 37.68 -15.72
N SER A 18 -22.72 36.50 -16.26
CA SER A 18 -22.88 36.29 -17.72
C SER A 18 -23.69 35.02 -18.02
N ILE A 19 -24.56 35.14 -19.02
CA ILE A 19 -25.67 34.27 -19.42
C ILE A 19 -25.21 33.15 -20.39
N SER A 20 -25.52 31.86 -20.10
CA SER A 20 -25.81 30.78 -21.10
C SER A 20 -26.18 29.41 -20.44
N PRO A 21 -26.89 28.48 -21.13
CA PRO A 21 -27.58 27.29 -20.58
C PRO A 21 -26.69 26.04 -20.31
N PRO A 22 -27.22 24.92 -19.73
CA PRO A 22 -26.43 23.93 -19.01
C PRO A 22 -25.81 22.85 -19.91
N GLU A 23 -24.49 22.70 -19.86
CA GLU A 23 -23.79 21.49 -20.30
C GLU A 23 -23.65 20.49 -19.13
N PRO A 24 -23.68 19.17 -19.38
CA PRO A 24 -23.57 18.17 -18.33
C PRO A 24 -22.21 18.29 -17.66
N LEU A 25 -22.23 18.48 -16.34
CA LEU A 25 -21.04 18.59 -15.49
C LEU A 25 -20.21 17.30 -15.61
N LEU A 26 -19.27 17.32 -16.55
CA LEU A 26 -18.04 16.54 -16.49
C LEU A 26 -17.47 16.77 -15.09
N ALA A 27 -17.42 15.70 -14.31
CA ALA A 27 -16.92 15.68 -12.95
C ALA A 27 -15.65 16.54 -12.85
N ALA A 28 -15.80 17.70 -12.20
CA ALA A 28 -14.71 18.60 -11.92
C ALA A 28 -13.65 17.82 -11.13
N LYS A 29 -12.54 17.51 -11.79
CA LYS A 29 -11.35 16.90 -11.20
C LYS A 29 -10.53 17.92 -10.39
N ASP A 30 -11.20 18.87 -9.76
CA ASP A 30 -10.58 19.78 -8.78
C ASP A 30 -10.74 19.17 -7.39
N ALA A 31 -10.14 17.99 -7.22
CA ALA A 31 -9.88 17.46 -5.89
C ALA A 31 -8.77 18.32 -5.28
N TRP A 32 -9.11 19.17 -4.32
CA TRP A 32 -8.11 19.74 -3.42
C TRP A 32 -7.24 18.61 -2.88
N PRO A 33 -5.91 18.79 -2.73
CA PRO A 33 -5.08 17.80 -2.10
C PRO A 33 -5.60 17.61 -0.68
N ASN A 34 -6.40 16.56 -0.45
CA ASN A 34 -6.61 16.07 0.90
C ASN A 34 -5.19 15.81 1.42
N PRO A 35 -4.77 16.40 2.55
CA PRO A 35 -3.46 16.14 3.09
C PRO A 35 -3.39 14.64 3.36
N THR A 36 -2.71 13.92 2.46
CA THR A 36 -2.49 12.50 2.59
C THR A 36 -1.50 12.36 3.73
N ILE A 37 -1.99 11.92 4.90
CA ILE A 37 -1.12 11.58 6.02
C ILE A 37 -0.13 10.53 5.47
N PRO A 38 1.18 10.77 5.54
CA PRO A 38 2.17 9.83 5.03
C PRO A 38 1.91 8.41 5.57
N GLY A 39 2.03 7.39 4.75
CA GLY A 39 1.80 6.00 5.17
C GLY A 39 0.35 5.58 5.43
N VAL A 40 -0.62 6.51 5.38
CA VAL A 40 -2.05 6.19 5.45
C VAL A 40 -2.59 5.95 4.05
N ARG A 41 -3.25 4.80 3.87
CA ARG A 41 -3.90 4.39 2.63
C ARG A 41 -5.35 3.98 2.88
N PRO A 42 -6.25 4.07 1.89
CA PRO A 42 -7.58 3.50 2.03
C PRO A 42 -7.52 1.96 2.02
N SER A 43 -8.29 1.33 2.90
CA SER A 43 -8.52 -0.12 2.93
C SER A 43 -9.06 -0.61 1.59
N PRO A 44 -8.55 -1.73 1.04
CA PRO A 44 -9.07 -2.32 -0.20
C PRO A 44 -10.54 -2.78 -0.11
N ILE A 45 -11.06 -3.00 1.10
CA ILE A 45 -12.40 -3.54 1.33
C ILE A 45 -13.41 -2.41 1.48
N ASP A 46 -13.16 -1.48 2.41
CA ASP A 46 -14.15 -0.49 2.85
C ASP A 46 -13.69 0.97 2.63
N GLY A 47 -12.48 1.20 2.13
CA GLY A 47 -11.92 2.55 1.92
C GLY A 47 -11.55 3.31 3.20
N ARG A 48 -11.73 2.70 4.39
CA ARG A 48 -11.32 3.29 5.67
C ARG A 48 -9.82 3.53 5.71
N PRO A 49 -9.33 4.59 6.37
CA PRO A 49 -7.90 4.85 6.45
C PRO A 49 -7.21 3.75 7.27
N THR A 50 -6.17 3.15 6.70
CA THR A 50 -5.32 2.10 7.27
C THR A 50 -3.86 2.50 7.19
N THR A 51 -3.06 2.02 8.15
CA THR A 51 -1.61 2.15 8.16
C THR A 51 -0.96 0.76 8.13
N SER A 52 0.27 0.67 7.64
CA SER A 52 1.04 -0.58 7.69
C SER A 52 1.55 -0.85 9.10
N THR A 53 1.67 -2.12 9.48
CA THR A 53 2.41 -2.55 10.67
C THR A 53 3.91 -2.72 10.43
N GLY A 54 4.41 -2.43 9.21
CA GLY A 54 5.79 -2.69 8.79
C GLY A 54 6.07 -4.16 8.46
N ILE A 55 5.04 -5.00 8.47
CA ILE A 55 5.14 -6.45 8.34
C ILE A 55 4.10 -6.92 7.33
N LEU A 56 4.55 -7.22 6.11
CA LEU A 56 3.67 -7.55 4.99
C LEU A 56 2.73 -8.73 5.29
N SER A 57 3.22 -9.76 5.99
CA SER A 57 2.43 -10.92 6.36
C SER A 57 1.36 -10.60 7.40
N LEU A 58 1.67 -9.72 8.37
CA LEU A 58 0.70 -9.29 9.39
C LEU A 58 -0.36 -8.37 8.76
N ASP A 59 0.06 -7.43 7.91
CA ASP A 59 -0.85 -6.54 7.17
C ASP A 59 -1.89 -7.33 6.37
N ALA A 60 -1.49 -8.45 5.76
CA ALA A 60 -2.40 -9.33 5.03
C ALA A 60 -3.40 -10.06 5.95
N LEU A 61 -3.01 -10.38 7.19
CA LEU A 61 -3.86 -11.07 8.16
C LEU A 61 -4.85 -10.15 8.87
N LEU A 62 -4.58 -8.83 8.91
CA LEU A 62 -5.44 -7.85 9.58
C LEU A 62 -6.72 -7.58 8.79
N ALA A 63 -7.67 -8.51 8.90
CA ALA A 63 -9.03 -8.44 8.33
C ALA A 63 -9.07 -8.07 6.85
N GLY A 64 -8.03 -8.40 6.07
CA GLY A 64 -7.91 -8.05 4.65
C GLY A 64 -7.80 -6.55 4.36
N HIS A 65 -7.59 -5.71 5.38
CA HIS A 65 -7.44 -4.26 5.23
C HIS A 65 -6.05 -3.86 4.71
N ALA A 66 -5.20 -4.86 4.44
CA ALA A 66 -3.79 -4.69 4.08
C ALA A 66 -3.12 -3.71 5.05
N GLY A 67 -3.23 -3.96 6.35
CA GLY A 67 -2.78 -3.06 7.42
C GLY A 67 -3.78 -2.91 8.56
N LEU A 68 -3.41 -2.09 9.55
CA LEU A 68 -4.25 -1.76 10.70
C LEU A 68 -5.12 -0.53 10.39
N ALA A 69 -6.44 -0.68 10.50
CA ALA A 69 -7.36 0.45 10.38
C ALA A 69 -7.16 1.47 11.51
N LEU A 70 -7.18 2.76 11.18
CA LEU A 70 -7.05 3.82 12.18
C LEU A 70 -8.23 3.77 13.16
N GLY A 71 -7.95 4.03 14.44
CA GLY A 71 -8.93 3.92 15.52
C GLY A 71 -9.06 2.51 16.11
N ASN A 72 -8.33 1.53 15.59
CA ASN A 72 -8.28 0.18 16.14
C ASN A 72 -7.00 -0.05 16.96
N SER A 73 -7.06 -1.02 17.87
CA SER A 73 -5.92 -1.49 18.66
C SER A 73 -5.61 -2.94 18.33
N LEU A 74 -4.33 -3.31 18.36
CA LEU A 74 -3.85 -4.67 18.21
C LEU A 74 -3.22 -5.13 19.54
N LEU A 75 -3.64 -6.29 20.04
CA LEU A 75 -3.01 -6.96 21.18
C LEU A 75 -2.27 -8.19 20.66
N ILE A 76 -1.00 -8.34 21.05
CA ILE A 76 -0.16 -9.49 20.68
C ILE A 76 0.15 -10.25 21.97
N GLU A 77 -0.31 -11.49 22.05
CA GLU A 77 0.02 -12.40 23.13
C GLU A 77 1.11 -13.36 22.66
N GLU A 78 2.10 -13.59 23.52
CA GLU A 78 3.17 -14.55 23.30
C GLU A 78 3.20 -15.55 24.45
N ASN A 79 3.35 -16.82 24.12
CA ASN A 79 3.48 -17.88 25.11
C ASN A 79 4.95 -18.34 25.19
N GLY A 80 5.45 -18.50 26.41
CA GLY A 80 6.83 -18.92 26.66
C GLY A 80 7.75 -17.76 27.07
N THR A 81 9.04 -17.91 26.77
CA THR A 81 10.10 -16.97 27.18
C THR A 81 10.82 -16.32 25.99
N THR A 82 10.25 -16.43 24.79
CA THR A 82 10.76 -15.77 23.58
C THR A 82 10.30 -14.31 23.54
N ASP A 83 10.91 -13.49 22.68
CA ASP A 83 10.59 -12.06 22.49
C ASP A 83 10.15 -11.76 21.04
N PHE A 84 9.29 -12.61 20.48
CA PHE A 84 8.73 -12.38 19.15
C PHE A 84 7.76 -11.20 19.16
N ALA A 85 6.90 -11.08 20.18
CA ALA A 85 5.97 -9.97 20.33
C ALA A 85 6.69 -8.63 20.46
N GLY A 86 7.78 -8.56 21.22
CA GLY A 86 8.60 -7.36 21.32
C GLY A 86 9.25 -6.98 19.99
N THR A 87 9.67 -7.97 19.20
CA THR A 87 10.18 -7.75 17.84
C THR A 87 9.11 -7.19 16.90
N LEU A 88 7.89 -7.74 16.93
CA LEU A 88 6.75 -7.20 16.16
C LEU A 88 6.42 -5.76 16.57
N LEU A 89 6.45 -5.45 17.86
CA LEU A 89 6.26 -4.09 18.40
C LEU A 89 7.32 -3.11 17.89
N ARG A 90 8.60 -3.52 17.87
CA ARG A 90 9.70 -2.70 17.32
C ARG A 90 9.51 -2.44 15.83
N LEU A 91 9.04 -3.42 15.06
CA LEU A 91 8.75 -3.25 13.62
C LEU A 91 7.60 -2.27 13.39
N VAL A 92 6.52 -2.35 14.18
CA VAL A 92 5.40 -1.39 14.12
C VAL A 92 5.87 0.02 14.47
N ALA A 93 6.72 0.17 15.49
CA ALA A 93 7.28 1.45 15.87
C ALA A 93 8.23 2.00 14.80
N ALA A 94 9.10 1.17 14.22
CA ALA A 94 9.99 1.55 13.14
C ALA A 94 9.20 2.02 11.91
N GLU A 95 8.12 1.32 11.54
CA GLU A 95 7.22 1.73 10.46
C GLU A 95 6.58 3.10 10.74
N GLY A 96 6.17 3.36 11.99
CA GLY A 96 5.68 4.68 12.38
C GLY A 96 6.75 5.76 12.20
N VAL A 97 8.00 5.47 12.58
CA VAL A 97 9.12 6.42 12.44
C VAL A 97 9.46 6.69 10.97
N THR A 98 9.49 5.67 10.11
CA THR A 98 9.78 5.82 8.67
C THR A 98 8.70 6.62 7.94
N GLN A 99 7.46 6.58 8.42
CA GLN A 99 6.33 7.35 7.90
C GLN A 99 6.19 8.74 8.56
N GLU A 100 7.15 9.18 9.38
CA GLU A 100 7.10 10.45 10.12
C GLU A 100 5.90 10.56 11.10
N HIS A 101 5.40 9.43 11.59
CA HIS A 101 4.36 9.41 12.63
C HIS A 101 4.95 9.68 14.00
N LYS A 102 4.13 10.27 14.88
CA LYS A 102 4.48 10.41 16.30
C LYS A 102 4.25 9.07 17.01
N VAL A 103 5.33 8.37 17.29
CA VAL A 103 5.31 7.10 18.03
C VAL A 103 5.45 7.36 19.52
N ILE A 104 4.53 6.82 20.31
CA ILE A 104 4.55 6.89 21.78
C ILE A 104 4.77 5.48 22.31
N VAL A 105 5.79 5.31 23.14
CA VAL A 105 6.13 4.03 23.76
C VAL A 105 6.06 4.18 25.28
N VAL A 106 5.41 3.24 25.95
CA VAL A 106 5.16 3.29 27.40
C VAL A 106 5.64 1.98 28.04
N GLY A 107 6.30 2.08 29.19
CA GLY A 107 6.66 0.92 30.01
C GLY A 107 8.00 0.24 29.66
N VAL A 108 8.76 0.78 28.71
CA VAL A 108 10.11 0.29 28.34
C VAL A 108 11.18 1.37 28.58
N GLY A 109 12.44 0.95 28.71
CA GLY A 109 13.57 1.86 28.90
C GLY A 109 13.96 2.62 27.62
N GLU A 110 14.72 3.71 27.77
CA GLU A 110 15.15 4.57 26.66
C GLU A 110 16.03 3.84 25.63
N SER A 111 16.76 2.81 26.05
CA SER A 111 17.57 1.97 25.16
C SER A 111 16.74 1.26 24.09
N TRP A 112 15.46 1.00 24.34
CA TRP A 112 14.56 0.30 23.43
C TRP A 112 14.43 1.02 22.07
N GLY A 113 14.40 2.36 22.09
CA GLY A 113 14.32 3.14 20.85
C GLY A 113 15.56 3.02 19.96
N ARG A 114 16.71 2.63 20.52
CA ARG A 114 17.95 2.38 19.76
C ARG A 114 17.98 0.99 19.12
N GLU A 115 17.07 0.11 19.51
CA GLU A 115 16.94 -1.26 18.98
C GLU A 115 15.96 -1.33 17.80
N LEU A 116 15.41 -0.19 17.35
CA LEU A 116 14.49 -0.16 16.22
C LEU A 116 15.21 -0.58 14.93
N PRO A 117 14.63 -1.50 14.14
CA PRO A 117 15.21 -1.92 12.88
C PRO A 117 15.25 -0.76 11.88
N GLY A 118 16.33 -0.70 11.10
CA GLY A 118 16.47 0.24 9.99
C GLY A 118 15.85 -0.27 8.70
N LEU A 119 15.65 0.65 7.74
CA LEU A 119 15.25 0.28 6.39
C LEU A 119 16.41 -0.42 5.68
N VAL A 120 16.13 -1.58 5.09
CA VAL A 120 17.10 -2.25 4.21
C VAL A 120 17.01 -1.58 2.84
N ASP A 121 18.06 -0.86 2.45
CA ASP A 121 18.16 -0.38 1.07
C ASP A 121 18.57 -1.55 0.17
N VAL A 122 17.81 -1.78 -0.88
CA VAL A 122 18.06 -2.85 -1.87
C VAL A 122 19.33 -2.55 -2.68
N SER A 123 19.87 -1.33 -2.54
CA SER A 123 21.13 -0.91 -3.15
C SER A 123 22.38 -1.49 -2.47
N ASP A 124 22.32 -1.98 -1.23
CA ASP A 124 23.46 -2.63 -0.55
C ASP A 124 23.66 -4.11 -0.98
N GLU A 125 22.75 -4.66 -1.79
CA GLU A 125 22.92 -5.91 -2.53
C GLU A 125 23.57 -5.69 -3.93
N SER A 126 24.00 -4.46 -4.25
CA SER A 126 24.51 -4.10 -5.59
C SER A 126 25.92 -4.65 -5.92
N GLY A 127 26.54 -5.43 -5.03
CA GLY A 127 27.73 -6.19 -5.39
C GLY A 127 27.44 -7.41 -6.29
N ASN A 128 26.23 -7.98 -6.22
CA ASN A 128 25.92 -9.27 -6.84
C ASN A 128 24.51 -9.37 -7.47
N SER A 129 23.60 -8.41 -7.21
CA SER A 129 22.23 -8.44 -7.73
C SER A 129 22.10 -8.09 -9.21
N SER A 130 22.94 -7.20 -9.74
CA SER A 130 22.90 -6.76 -11.16
C SER A 130 23.12 -7.94 -12.11
N LYS A 131 24.08 -8.81 -11.79
CA LYS A 131 24.40 -10.01 -12.57
C LYS A 131 23.31 -11.08 -12.49
N ASN A 132 22.55 -11.10 -11.39
CA ASN A 132 21.44 -12.04 -11.20
C ASN A 132 20.16 -11.54 -11.90
N MET A 133 19.98 -10.22 -11.97
CA MET A 133 18.88 -9.60 -12.72
C MET A 133 19.07 -9.75 -14.23
N GLU A 134 20.29 -9.54 -14.76
CA GLU A 134 20.62 -9.81 -16.17
C GLU A 134 20.39 -11.27 -16.54
N ARG A 135 20.86 -12.23 -15.74
CA ARG A 135 20.61 -13.66 -16.02
C ARG A 135 19.11 -14.00 -16.01
N ARG A 136 18.33 -13.40 -15.10
CA ARG A 136 16.87 -13.60 -15.06
C ARG A 136 16.16 -13.00 -16.26
N GLU A 137 16.64 -11.88 -16.79
CA GLU A 137 16.15 -11.28 -18.05
C GLU A 137 16.49 -12.20 -19.24
N GLU A 138 17.75 -12.66 -19.34
CA GLU A 138 18.20 -13.57 -20.40
C GLU A 138 17.45 -14.91 -20.39
N ASP A 139 17.21 -15.50 -19.22
CA ASP A 139 16.45 -16.76 -19.11
C ASP A 139 14.97 -16.56 -19.46
N LYS A 140 14.37 -15.42 -19.12
CA LYS A 140 13.01 -15.07 -19.57
C LYS A 140 12.94 -14.88 -21.08
N GLU A 141 13.95 -14.26 -21.68
CA GLU A 141 14.02 -14.05 -23.11
C GLU A 141 14.21 -15.39 -23.87
N ARG A 142 15.10 -16.26 -23.36
CA ARG A 142 15.29 -17.63 -23.88
C ARG A 142 14.02 -18.47 -23.78
N MET A 143 13.29 -18.38 -22.66
CA MET A 143 12.04 -19.11 -22.48
C MET A 143 10.92 -18.60 -23.40
N LYS A 144 10.87 -17.30 -23.70
CA LYS A 144 9.98 -16.73 -24.73
C LYS A 144 10.32 -17.23 -26.15
N ILE A 145 11.60 -17.45 -26.48
CA ILE A 145 12.01 -18.00 -27.77
C ILE A 145 11.62 -19.48 -27.89
N ALA A 146 11.80 -20.27 -26.84
CA ALA A 146 11.40 -21.68 -26.83
C ALA A 146 9.90 -21.87 -27.08
N TRP A 147 9.04 -21.08 -26.43
CA TRP A 147 7.58 -21.09 -26.68
C TRP A 147 7.18 -20.62 -28.07
N ARG A 148 7.96 -19.71 -28.70
CA ARG A 148 7.68 -19.28 -30.08
C ARG A 148 7.87 -20.41 -31.09
N TYR A 149 8.76 -21.36 -30.82
CA TYR A 149 9.00 -22.50 -31.71
C TYR A 149 8.20 -23.76 -31.34
N GLU A 150 7.63 -23.84 -30.14
CA GLU A 150 6.71 -24.93 -29.73
C GLU A 150 5.54 -25.09 -30.71
N ARG A 151 5.03 -23.96 -31.24
CA ARG A 151 3.93 -23.94 -32.21
C ARG A 151 4.39 -24.10 -33.68
N LEU A 152 5.69 -24.19 -33.93
CA LEU A 152 6.27 -24.27 -35.27
C LEU A 152 6.60 -25.71 -35.71
N GLY A 153 6.42 -26.70 -34.81
CA GLY A 153 6.68 -28.12 -35.07
C GLY A 153 5.53 -28.91 -35.73
N GLU A 154 4.33 -28.33 -35.89
CA GLU A 154 3.15 -29.04 -36.41
C GLU A 154 2.88 -28.85 -37.92
N PHE A 155 3.76 -28.20 -38.69
CA PHE A 155 3.53 -27.93 -40.12
C PHE A 155 4.53 -28.61 -41.09
N GLY A 156 5.11 -29.74 -40.71
CA GLY A 156 6.09 -30.44 -41.56
C GLY A 156 6.04 -31.96 -41.62
N ALA A 157 5.21 -32.63 -40.81
CA ALA A 157 5.25 -34.09 -40.66
C ALA A 157 4.13 -34.84 -41.41
N GLU A 158 3.66 -34.36 -42.56
CA GLU A 158 2.73 -35.14 -43.40
C GLU A 158 2.84 -34.80 -44.90
N LYS A 159 3.85 -35.34 -45.60
CA LYS A 159 3.70 -35.86 -46.98
C LYS A 159 4.98 -36.52 -47.50
N SER A 160 5.06 -37.85 -47.39
CA SER A 160 5.74 -38.71 -48.37
C SER A 160 5.52 -40.19 -47.97
N ARG A 161 4.33 -40.69 -48.27
CA ARG A 161 4.10 -42.13 -48.49
C ARG A 161 3.43 -42.23 -49.86
N GLY A 162 4.22 -42.67 -50.83
CA GLY A 162 3.87 -42.91 -52.23
C GLY A 162 5.05 -43.55 -52.90
#